data_AF-A0A6N8VX19-F1
#
_entry.id   AF-A0A6N8VX19-F1
#
_cell.length_a   1.000
_cell.length_b   1.000
_cell.length_c   1.000
_cell.angle_alpha   90.00
_cell.angle_beta   90.00
_cell.angle_gamma   90.00
#
_symmetry.space_group_name_H-M   'P 1'
#
loop_
_entity.id
_entity.type
_entity.pdbx_description
1 polymer ?
#
loop_
_entity_poly.entity_id
_entity_poly.type
_entity_poly.pdbx_seq_one_letter_code
_entity_poly.pdbx_strand_id
1 'polypeptide(L)'
;YEDQLAAEKKCGHMGGKVLVPTAQHVRTLQAARLAADVMNVPTVLMARTDALSATLMTTDIDERDRPFTTGERTAEGYFGVTGGIDSAIARGLAFAPHADLIWCETSVPDIGEARDFAQALHAEYPNKILAYNCSPSFNWKRHLDDATIANFQEQLADMGYRFQFITLAGWHGINYHTFNLASGYRDRGMAAYVELQEGEFEAEAQGYTATKHQREAGTSYFDEILLTVTGGDAATTALSGSTEAAQFTEEAVGAH
;
A
#
# COMPACT_ATOMS: atom_id res chain seq x y z
N TYR A 1 8.28 -4.73 -7.96
CA TYR A 1 7.95 -5.57 -9.12
C TYR A 1 7.52 -6.93 -8.62
N GLU A 2 6.59 -7.60 -9.29
CA GLU A 2 6.10 -8.95 -8.91
C GLU A 2 6.38 -9.99 -9.99
N ASP A 3 6.46 -11.26 -9.61
CA ASP A 3 6.84 -12.40 -10.47
C ASP A 3 5.66 -13.05 -11.21
N GLN A 4 4.63 -12.27 -11.53
CA GLN A 4 3.50 -12.70 -12.35
C GLN A 4 3.70 -12.43 -13.85
N LEU A 5 3.03 -13.21 -14.69
CA LEU A 5 2.88 -12.94 -16.12
C LEU A 5 2.04 -11.68 -16.31
N ALA A 6 2.63 -10.64 -16.91
CA ALA A 6 1.97 -9.35 -17.10
C ALA A 6 0.61 -9.44 -17.84
N ALA A 7 0.53 -10.30 -18.87
CA ALA A 7 -0.71 -10.50 -19.64
C ALA A 7 -1.86 -11.08 -18.81
N GLU A 8 -1.54 -11.74 -17.69
CA GLU A 8 -2.51 -12.40 -16.80
C GLU A 8 -2.40 -11.93 -15.35
N LYS A 9 -1.86 -10.73 -15.12
CA LYS A 9 -1.67 -10.19 -13.77
C LYS A 9 -3.00 -10.17 -13.01
N LYS A 10 -2.98 -10.63 -11.75
CA LYS A 10 -4.11 -10.53 -10.81
C LYS A 10 -3.70 -9.84 -9.51
N CYS A 11 -4.67 -9.36 -8.74
CA CYS A 11 -4.41 -9.02 -7.34
C CYS A 11 -3.87 -10.26 -6.61
N GLY A 12 -2.96 -10.07 -5.66
CA GLY A 12 -2.33 -11.16 -4.92
C GLY A 12 -3.28 -12.08 -4.15
N HIS A 13 -4.46 -11.56 -3.81
CA HIS A 13 -5.53 -12.26 -3.09
C HIS A 13 -6.60 -12.85 -4.02
N MET A 14 -6.36 -12.83 -5.34
CA MET A 14 -7.24 -13.47 -6.33
C MET A 14 -6.62 -14.80 -6.80
N GLY A 15 -7.49 -15.73 -7.21
CA GLY A 15 -7.07 -16.94 -7.90
C GLY A 15 -6.62 -16.67 -9.34
N GLY A 16 -6.09 -17.70 -10.00
CA GLY A 16 -5.70 -17.63 -11.42
C GLY A 16 -4.42 -16.83 -11.68
N LYS A 17 -3.53 -16.70 -10.68
CA LYS A 17 -2.20 -16.10 -10.84
C LYS A 17 -1.29 -17.04 -11.61
N VAL A 18 -0.57 -16.50 -12.59
CA VAL A 18 0.40 -17.23 -13.40
C VAL A 18 1.79 -16.66 -13.14
N LEU A 19 2.68 -17.46 -12.58
CA LEU A 19 4.08 -17.07 -12.33
C LEU A 19 4.89 -17.06 -13.62
N VAL A 20 5.87 -16.16 -13.69
CA VAL A 20 6.99 -16.27 -14.62
C VAL A 20 8.14 -17.07 -13.98
N PRO A 21 9.07 -17.61 -14.78
CA PRO A 21 10.23 -18.31 -14.22
C PRO A 21 11.07 -17.38 -13.34
N THR A 22 11.73 -17.95 -12.33
CA THR A 22 12.59 -17.22 -11.39
C THR A 22 13.61 -16.34 -12.13
N ALA A 23 14.30 -16.88 -13.15
CA ALA A 23 15.23 -16.12 -13.99
C ALA A 23 14.58 -14.94 -14.73
N GLN A 24 13.31 -15.06 -15.14
CA GLN A 24 12.61 -13.95 -15.78
C GLN A 24 12.36 -12.81 -14.81
N HIS A 25 11.94 -13.11 -13.57
CA HIS A 25 11.75 -12.05 -12.58
C HIS A 25 13.07 -11.41 -12.16
N VAL A 26 14.17 -12.19 -12.03
CA VAL A 26 15.52 -11.64 -11.84
C VAL A 26 15.89 -10.65 -12.95
N ARG A 27 15.62 -10.99 -14.22
CA ARG A 27 15.84 -10.04 -15.35
C ARG A 27 15.02 -8.76 -15.20
N THR A 28 13.77 -8.85 -14.74
CA THR A 28 12.93 -7.68 -14.45
C THR A 28 13.57 -6.78 -13.38
N LEU A 29 14.07 -7.37 -12.29
CA LEU A 29 14.73 -6.61 -11.21
C LEU A 29 16.04 -5.96 -11.68
N GLN A 30 16.84 -6.67 -12.47
CA GLN A 30 18.06 -6.12 -13.07
C GLN A 30 17.75 -4.97 -14.05
N ALA A 31 16.70 -5.10 -14.86
CA ALA A 31 16.25 -4.02 -15.74
C ALA A 31 15.80 -2.78 -14.94
N ALA A 32 15.09 -2.99 -13.83
CA ALA A 32 14.69 -1.91 -12.92
C ALA A 32 15.90 -1.21 -12.28
N ARG A 33 16.92 -1.98 -11.85
CA ARG A 33 18.17 -1.41 -11.32
C ARG A 33 18.92 -0.62 -12.39
N LEU A 34 19.07 -1.19 -13.59
CA LEU A 34 19.70 -0.49 -14.72
C LEU A 34 18.99 0.84 -15.03
N ALA A 35 17.65 0.88 -14.99
CA ALA A 35 16.91 2.11 -15.19
C ALA A 35 17.23 3.16 -14.10
N ALA A 36 17.29 2.76 -12.82
CA ALA A 36 17.68 3.64 -11.72
C ALA A 36 19.13 4.17 -11.88
N ASP A 37 20.05 3.30 -12.28
CA ASP A 37 21.46 3.64 -12.51
C ASP A 37 21.62 4.64 -13.67
N VAL A 38 20.93 4.41 -14.79
CA VAL A 38 20.91 5.34 -15.95
C VAL A 38 20.33 6.70 -15.58
N MET A 39 19.29 6.71 -14.74
CA MET A 39 18.68 7.94 -14.23
C MET A 39 19.50 8.59 -13.10
N ASN A 40 20.60 7.95 -12.66
CA ASN A 40 21.46 8.39 -11.56
C ASN A 40 20.70 8.72 -10.28
N VAL A 41 19.74 7.86 -9.90
CA VAL A 41 18.95 7.99 -8.67
C VAL A 41 18.97 6.67 -7.89
N PRO A 42 19.13 6.70 -6.56
CA PRO A 42 19.18 5.49 -5.73
C PRO A 42 17.77 4.96 -5.44
N THR A 43 16.99 4.66 -6.48
CA THR A 43 15.62 4.15 -6.34
C THR A 43 15.63 2.83 -5.57
N VAL A 44 14.79 2.76 -4.55
CA VAL A 44 14.58 1.55 -3.75
C VAL A 44 13.79 0.52 -4.56
N LEU A 45 14.30 -0.70 -4.67
CA LEU A 45 13.67 -1.80 -5.40
C LEU A 45 13.10 -2.84 -4.44
N MET A 46 11.80 -3.12 -4.59
CA MET A 46 11.11 -4.20 -3.89
C MET A 46 10.79 -5.33 -4.87
N ALA A 47 11.27 -6.55 -4.57
CA ALA A 47 10.85 -7.76 -5.26
C ALA A 47 9.71 -8.42 -4.50
N ARG A 48 8.61 -8.68 -5.22
CA ARG A 48 7.43 -9.36 -4.70
C ARG A 48 7.34 -10.75 -5.33
N THR A 49 7.06 -11.76 -4.52
CA THR A 49 6.64 -13.07 -5.01
C THR A 49 5.17 -13.33 -4.70
N ASP A 50 4.47 -13.89 -5.69
CA ASP A 50 3.08 -14.37 -5.58
C ASP A 50 2.99 -15.89 -5.45
N ALA A 51 4.14 -16.56 -5.30
CA ALA A 51 4.26 -18.01 -5.36
C ALA A 51 3.59 -18.77 -4.21
N LEU A 52 3.24 -18.10 -3.11
CA LEU A 52 2.54 -18.74 -2.01
C LEU A 52 1.20 -19.36 -2.46
N SER A 53 0.42 -18.64 -3.27
CA SER A 53 -0.93 -19.07 -3.67
C SER A 53 -1.14 -19.15 -5.17
N ALA A 54 -0.13 -18.82 -5.98
CA ALA A 54 -0.19 -19.06 -7.42
C ALA A 54 -0.14 -20.57 -7.70
N THR A 55 -1.01 -21.03 -8.60
CA THR A 55 -1.13 -22.44 -8.98
C THR A 55 -0.69 -22.70 -10.43
N LEU A 56 -0.27 -21.67 -11.15
CA LEU A 56 0.15 -21.74 -12.54
C LEU A 56 1.50 -21.08 -12.76
N MET A 57 2.25 -21.56 -13.77
CA MET A 57 3.50 -20.98 -14.24
C MET A 57 3.60 -21.06 -15.76
N THR A 58 4.27 -20.10 -16.40
CA THR A 58 4.39 -20.08 -17.87
C THR A 58 5.28 -21.20 -18.43
N THR A 59 6.37 -21.58 -17.74
CA THR A 59 7.29 -22.63 -18.18
C THR A 59 8.14 -23.15 -17.02
N ASP A 60 8.52 -24.43 -17.06
CA ASP A 60 9.40 -25.14 -16.12
C ASP A 60 10.91 -25.07 -16.51
N ILE A 61 11.27 -24.12 -17.38
CA ILE A 61 12.63 -24.03 -17.95
C ILE A 61 13.70 -23.81 -16.89
N ASP A 62 13.39 -23.08 -15.82
CA ASP A 62 14.31 -22.77 -14.73
C ASP A 62 14.33 -23.90 -13.70
N GLU A 63 15.51 -24.46 -13.46
CA GLU A 63 15.68 -25.62 -12.56
C GLU A 63 15.23 -25.33 -11.13
N ARG A 64 15.28 -24.06 -10.69
CA ARG A 64 14.85 -23.64 -9.36
C ARG A 64 13.34 -23.73 -9.17
N ASP A 65 12.58 -23.68 -10.27
CA ASP A 65 11.12 -23.74 -10.24
C ASP A 65 10.59 -25.17 -10.33
N ARG A 66 11.34 -26.08 -10.94
CA ARG A 66 10.94 -27.49 -11.17
C ARG A 66 10.48 -28.24 -9.92
N PRO A 67 11.11 -28.09 -8.73
CA PRO A 67 10.65 -28.77 -7.52
C PRO A 67 9.20 -28.47 -7.12
N PHE A 68 8.65 -27.35 -7.59
CA PHE A 68 7.30 -26.89 -7.27
C PHE A 68 6.29 -27.12 -8.40
N THR A 69 6.70 -27.77 -9.50
CA THR A 69 5.81 -28.09 -10.62
C THR A 69 5.06 -29.40 -10.37
N THR A 70 3.81 -29.48 -10.80
CA THR A 70 3.00 -30.71 -10.68
C THR A 70 3.20 -31.68 -11.83
N GLY A 71 3.82 -31.22 -12.93
CA GLY A 71 3.94 -31.95 -14.20
C GLY A 71 2.69 -31.87 -15.08
N GLU A 72 1.59 -31.31 -14.59
CA GLU A 72 0.37 -31.11 -15.36
C GLU A 72 0.41 -29.79 -16.16
N ARG A 73 -0.37 -29.73 -17.24
CA ARG A 73 -0.53 -28.52 -18.05
C ARG A 73 -1.99 -28.19 -18.31
N THR A 74 -2.28 -26.90 -18.38
CA THR A 74 -3.61 -26.39 -18.77
C THR A 74 -3.78 -26.36 -20.30
N ALA A 75 -4.98 -26.09 -20.78
CA ALA A 75 -5.28 -26.00 -22.22
C ALA A 75 -4.55 -24.82 -22.90
N GLU A 76 -4.33 -23.72 -22.18
CA GLU A 76 -3.53 -22.57 -22.58
C GLU A 76 -2.03 -22.89 -22.61
N GLY A 77 -1.65 -23.99 -21.97
CA GLY A 77 -0.30 -24.52 -21.94
C GLY A 77 0.53 -24.16 -20.72
N TYR A 78 -0.05 -23.49 -19.71
CA TYR A 78 0.62 -23.21 -18.45
C TYR A 78 0.90 -24.50 -17.67
N PHE A 79 1.99 -24.50 -16.90
CA PHE A 79 2.34 -25.58 -15.99
C PHE A 79 1.61 -25.41 -14.67
N GLY A 80 1.08 -26.49 -14.12
CA GLY A 80 0.59 -26.52 -12.74
C GLY A 80 1.75 -26.42 -11.75
N VAL A 81 1.55 -25.65 -10.68
CA VAL A 81 2.50 -25.55 -9.56
C VAL A 81 1.79 -25.72 -8.22
N THR A 82 2.51 -26.25 -7.24
CA THR A 82 1.99 -26.49 -5.88
C THR A 82 1.86 -25.21 -5.07
N GLY A 83 2.68 -24.20 -5.37
CA GLY A 83 2.77 -22.97 -4.59
C GLY A 83 3.38 -23.21 -3.20
N GLY A 84 2.88 -22.50 -2.19
CA GLY A 84 3.25 -22.67 -0.80
C GLY A 84 4.49 -21.90 -0.35
N ILE A 85 4.77 -21.96 0.95
CA ILE A 85 5.80 -21.14 1.60
C ILE A 85 7.20 -21.48 1.11
N ASP A 86 7.49 -22.76 0.83
CA ASP A 86 8.79 -23.19 0.32
C ASP A 86 9.09 -22.60 -1.07
N SER A 87 8.07 -22.53 -1.93
CA SER A 87 8.18 -21.91 -3.26
C SER A 87 8.43 -20.41 -3.14
N ALA A 88 7.71 -19.73 -2.24
CA ALA A 88 7.93 -18.32 -1.95
C ALA A 88 9.33 -18.05 -1.37
N ILE A 89 9.81 -18.87 -0.42
CA ILE A 89 11.14 -18.76 0.17
C ILE A 89 12.21 -18.94 -0.91
N ALA A 90 12.13 -19.99 -1.73
CA ALA A 90 13.10 -20.27 -2.79
C ALA A 90 13.22 -19.08 -3.76
N ARG A 91 12.09 -18.48 -4.13
CA ARG A 91 12.04 -17.28 -4.97
C ARG A 91 12.57 -16.05 -4.25
N GLY A 92 12.18 -15.82 -2.99
CA GLY A 92 12.69 -14.74 -2.16
C GLY A 92 14.22 -14.76 -2.05
N LEU A 93 14.80 -15.92 -1.79
CA LEU A 93 16.26 -16.13 -1.77
C LEU A 93 16.93 -15.82 -3.11
N ALA A 94 16.31 -16.23 -4.22
CA ALA A 94 16.81 -15.94 -5.55
C ALA A 94 16.72 -14.44 -5.92
N PHE A 95 15.75 -13.71 -5.37
CA PHE A 95 15.54 -12.29 -5.63
C PHE A 95 16.35 -11.38 -4.71
N ALA A 96 16.76 -11.85 -3.54
CA ALA A 96 17.46 -11.08 -2.51
C ALA A 96 18.70 -10.32 -3.00
N PRO A 97 19.58 -10.85 -3.88
CA PRO A 97 20.72 -10.08 -4.42
C PRO A 97 20.33 -8.94 -5.35
N HIS A 98 19.09 -8.92 -5.84
CA HIS A 98 18.62 -8.03 -6.90
C HIS A 98 17.60 -6.99 -6.42
N ALA A 99 17.27 -6.99 -5.13
CA ALA A 99 16.30 -6.08 -4.54
C ALA A 99 16.72 -5.62 -3.14
N ASP A 100 16.31 -4.41 -2.80
CA ASP A 100 16.53 -3.80 -1.48
C ASP A 100 15.56 -4.39 -0.44
N LEU A 101 14.31 -4.64 -0.85
CA LEU A 101 13.28 -5.29 -0.05
C LEU A 101 12.69 -6.52 -0.73
N ILE A 102 12.30 -7.51 0.08
CA ILE A 102 11.53 -8.69 -0.38
C ILE A 102 10.15 -8.71 0.26
N TRP A 103 9.13 -9.00 -0.54
CA TRP A 103 7.74 -9.15 -0.13
C TRP A 103 7.18 -10.48 -0.63
N CYS A 104 6.69 -11.32 0.29
CA CYS A 104 5.83 -12.46 -0.06
C CYS A 104 4.37 -12.06 0.13
N GLU A 105 3.54 -12.15 -0.92
CA GLU A 105 2.09 -11.99 -0.75
C GLU A 105 1.51 -13.23 -0.05
N THR A 106 0.69 -13.01 0.99
CA THR A 106 0.10 -14.08 1.79
C THR A 106 -1.40 -14.25 1.55
N SER A 107 -1.95 -15.40 1.94
CA SER A 107 -3.39 -15.70 1.79
C SER A 107 -4.20 -15.31 3.04
N VAL A 108 -3.53 -15.21 4.20
CA VAL A 108 -4.10 -14.86 5.50
C VAL A 108 -3.09 -14.04 6.30
N PRO A 109 -3.52 -13.25 7.30
CA PRO A 109 -2.62 -12.51 8.17
C PRO A 109 -2.04 -13.45 9.25
N ASP A 110 -1.04 -14.25 8.88
CA ASP A 110 -0.43 -15.27 9.73
C ASP A 110 1.01 -14.88 10.13
N ILE A 111 1.24 -14.75 11.44
CA ILE A 111 2.54 -14.41 12.02
C ILE A 111 3.53 -15.58 11.94
N GLY A 112 3.06 -16.83 11.99
CA GLY A 112 3.89 -18.02 11.84
C GLY A 112 4.46 -18.11 10.43
N GLU A 113 3.63 -17.97 9.40
CA GLU A 113 4.08 -17.97 8.01
C GLU A 113 5.06 -16.81 7.73
N ALA A 114 4.78 -15.62 8.29
CA ALA A 114 5.69 -14.47 8.19
C ALA A 114 7.05 -14.75 8.86
N ARG A 115 7.05 -15.43 10.01
CA ARG A 115 8.26 -15.82 10.73
C ARG A 115 9.09 -16.82 9.94
N ASP A 116 8.46 -17.85 9.38
CA ASP A 116 9.13 -18.89 8.61
C ASP A 116 9.81 -18.29 7.36
N PHE A 117 9.10 -17.40 6.65
CA PHE A 117 9.67 -16.67 5.52
C PHE A 117 10.87 -15.81 5.93
N ALA A 118 10.72 -15.02 7.00
CA ALA A 118 11.76 -14.13 7.47
C ALA A 118 13.02 -14.88 7.93
N GLN A 119 12.85 -15.94 8.71
CA GLN A 119 13.96 -16.76 9.19
C GLN A 119 14.73 -17.41 8.05
N ALA A 120 14.04 -17.94 7.04
CA ALA A 120 14.70 -18.54 5.89
C ALA A 120 15.49 -17.50 5.07
N LEU A 121 14.93 -16.32 4.85
CA LEU A 121 15.61 -15.23 4.14
C LEU A 121 16.83 -14.71 4.93
N HIS A 122 16.70 -14.55 6.25
CA HIS A 122 17.77 -14.04 7.10
C HIS A 122 18.86 -15.06 7.42
N ALA A 123 18.60 -16.35 7.28
CA ALA A 123 19.64 -17.38 7.37
C ALA A 123 20.73 -17.16 6.29
N GLU A 124 20.33 -16.78 5.08
CA GLU A 124 21.25 -16.51 3.96
C GLU A 124 21.60 -15.02 3.81
N TYR A 125 20.65 -14.13 4.11
CA TYR A 125 20.81 -12.68 4.01
C TYR A 125 20.39 -11.98 5.31
N PRO A 126 21.22 -11.99 6.37
CA PRO A 126 20.84 -11.54 7.71
C PRO A 126 20.29 -10.12 7.82
N ASN A 127 20.67 -9.23 6.90
CA ASN A 127 20.26 -7.83 6.88
C ASN A 127 19.21 -7.52 5.81
N LYS A 128 18.61 -8.54 5.17
CA LYS A 128 17.63 -8.31 4.10
C LYS A 128 16.37 -7.68 4.69
N ILE A 129 16.01 -6.51 4.18
CA ILE A 129 14.79 -5.83 4.60
C ILE A 129 13.59 -6.55 3.97
N LEU A 130 12.55 -6.77 4.77
CA LEU A 130 11.30 -7.38 4.31
C LEU A 130 10.18 -6.36 4.28
N ALA A 131 9.16 -6.64 3.48
CA ALA A 131 7.95 -5.86 3.38
C ALA A 131 6.70 -6.73 3.54
N TYR A 132 5.66 -6.19 4.19
CA TYR A 132 4.43 -6.92 4.49
C TYR A 132 3.20 -6.11 4.09
N ASN A 133 2.29 -6.73 3.36
CA ASN A 133 1.00 -6.16 3.04
C ASN A 133 -0.02 -6.53 4.12
N CYS A 134 -0.39 -5.56 4.95
CA CYS A 134 -1.50 -5.67 5.89
C CYS A 134 -2.83 -5.52 5.10
N SER A 135 -3.14 -6.54 4.30
CA SER A 135 -4.15 -6.46 3.24
C SER A 135 -5.57 -6.30 3.78
N PRO A 136 -6.37 -5.35 3.24
CA PRO A 136 -7.82 -5.31 3.47
C PRO A 136 -8.59 -6.46 2.82
N SER A 137 -7.94 -7.24 1.93
CA SER A 137 -8.55 -8.48 1.43
C SER A 137 -8.64 -9.58 2.49
N PHE A 138 -7.96 -9.42 3.63
CA PHE A 138 -8.14 -10.27 4.79
C PHE A 138 -9.38 -9.85 5.59
N ASN A 139 -10.17 -10.83 6.04
CA ASN A 139 -11.12 -10.59 7.10
C ASN A 139 -10.41 -10.71 8.46
N TRP A 140 -9.80 -9.63 8.92
CA TRP A 140 -8.92 -9.59 10.10
C TRP A 140 -9.53 -10.25 11.35
N LYS A 141 -10.76 -9.87 11.72
CA LYS A 141 -11.46 -10.39 12.91
C LYS A 141 -11.92 -11.85 12.77
N ARG A 142 -11.98 -12.38 11.54
CA ARG A 142 -12.23 -13.81 11.32
C ARG A 142 -10.98 -14.66 11.61
N HIS A 143 -9.79 -14.09 11.43
CA HIS A 143 -8.53 -14.81 11.55
C HIS A 143 -7.83 -14.57 12.88
N LEU A 144 -7.94 -13.37 13.45
CA LEU A 144 -7.15 -12.92 14.58
C LEU A 144 -8.03 -12.29 15.67
N ASP A 145 -7.59 -12.44 16.92
CA ASP A 145 -8.15 -11.72 18.06
C ASP A 145 -7.58 -10.30 18.18
N ASP A 146 -8.21 -9.48 19.02
CA ASP A 146 -7.92 -8.05 19.17
C ASP A 146 -6.50 -7.79 19.67
N ALA A 147 -6.01 -8.64 20.59
CA ALA A 147 -4.67 -8.51 21.13
C ALA A 147 -3.62 -8.81 20.06
N THR A 148 -3.87 -9.79 19.19
CA THR A 148 -2.99 -10.13 18.08
C THR A 148 -3.01 -9.05 17.01
N ILE A 149 -4.19 -8.53 16.66
CA ILE A 149 -4.32 -7.41 15.70
C ILE A 149 -3.54 -6.19 16.19
N ALA A 150 -3.71 -5.81 17.47
CA ALA A 150 -3.04 -4.64 18.05
C ALA A 150 -1.51 -4.73 17.98
N ASN A 151 -0.95 -5.92 18.17
CA ASN A 151 0.51 -6.15 18.16
C ASN A 151 1.04 -6.71 16.82
N PHE A 152 0.21 -6.79 15.77
CA PHE A 152 0.56 -7.51 14.55
C PHE A 152 1.76 -6.87 13.84
N GLN A 153 1.76 -5.55 13.71
CA GLN A 153 2.82 -4.80 13.04
C GLN A 153 4.14 -4.78 13.83
N GLU A 154 4.05 -4.75 15.16
CA GLU A 154 5.23 -4.82 16.05
C GLU A 154 5.92 -6.19 15.93
N GLN A 155 5.14 -7.28 15.96
CA GLN A 155 5.68 -8.63 15.75
C GLN A 155 6.34 -8.80 14.38
N LEU A 156 5.73 -8.25 13.33
CA LEU A 156 6.34 -8.21 12.00
C LEU A 156 7.64 -7.40 11.98
N ALA A 157 7.67 -6.26 12.67
CA ALA A 157 8.88 -5.46 12.77
C ALA A 157 10.01 -6.25 13.44
N ASP A 158 9.75 -6.98 14.52
CA ASP A 158 10.77 -7.80 15.18
C ASP A 158 11.40 -8.85 14.25
N MET A 159 10.66 -9.29 13.23
CA MET A 159 11.11 -10.23 12.20
C MET A 159 11.77 -9.57 10.97
N GLY A 160 11.98 -8.25 10.98
CA GLY A 160 12.65 -7.52 9.90
C GLY A 160 11.74 -7.02 8.77
N TYR A 161 10.41 -7.06 8.95
CA TYR A 161 9.47 -6.38 8.07
C TYR A 161 9.45 -4.87 8.37
N ARG A 162 10.35 -4.12 7.72
CA ARG A 162 10.54 -2.67 7.97
C ARG A 162 9.63 -1.79 7.12
N PHE A 163 9.03 -2.32 6.07
CA PHE A 163 8.04 -1.62 5.27
C PHE A 163 6.70 -2.35 5.33
N GLN A 164 5.74 -1.78 6.04
CA GLN A 164 4.43 -2.37 6.25
C GLN A 164 3.36 -1.41 5.75
N PHE A 165 2.38 -1.92 5.00
CA PHE A 165 1.43 -1.06 4.30
C PHE A 165 0.06 -1.72 4.17
N ILE A 166 -0.99 -0.90 4.19
CA ILE A 166 -2.37 -1.31 3.93
C ILE A 166 -2.72 -0.88 2.50
N THR A 167 -2.69 -1.82 1.57
CA THR A 167 -2.84 -1.56 0.12
C THR A 167 -4.10 -0.77 -0.26
N LEU A 168 -5.25 -1.09 0.34
CA LEU A 168 -6.55 -0.52 -0.05
C LEU A 168 -7.14 0.42 1.02
N ALA A 169 -6.33 0.97 1.92
CA ALA A 169 -6.81 1.87 2.98
C ALA A 169 -7.58 3.07 2.40
N GLY A 170 -7.04 3.73 1.37
CA GLY A 170 -7.71 4.85 0.71
C GLY A 170 -9.02 4.46 0.03
N TRP A 171 -9.08 3.29 -0.61
CA TRP A 171 -10.32 2.79 -1.25
C TRP A 171 -11.43 2.57 -0.22
N HIS A 172 -11.14 1.85 0.86
CA HIS A 172 -12.11 1.60 1.92
C HIS A 172 -12.50 2.89 2.65
N GLY A 173 -11.55 3.75 2.96
CA GLY A 173 -11.80 5.04 3.61
C GLY A 173 -12.76 5.91 2.80
N ILE A 174 -12.41 6.21 1.54
CA ILE A 174 -13.22 7.09 0.68
C ILE A 174 -14.64 6.53 0.50
N ASN A 175 -14.77 5.25 0.15
CA ASN A 175 -16.08 4.66 -0.14
C ASN A 175 -16.97 4.60 1.12
N TYR A 176 -16.41 4.19 2.27
CA TYR A 176 -17.18 4.05 3.50
C TYR A 176 -17.67 5.41 4.02
N HIS A 177 -16.77 6.41 4.10
CA HIS A 177 -17.15 7.75 4.56
C HIS A 177 -18.14 8.42 3.61
N THR A 178 -17.93 8.31 2.30
CA THR A 178 -18.85 8.86 1.31
C THR A 178 -20.23 8.20 1.37
N PHE A 179 -20.28 6.86 1.52
CA PHE A 179 -21.55 6.13 1.64
C PHE A 179 -22.34 6.56 2.88
N ASN A 180 -21.66 6.68 4.02
CA ASN A 180 -22.31 7.10 5.27
C ASN A 180 -22.80 8.54 5.20
N LEU A 181 -21.99 9.46 4.66
CA LEU A 181 -22.39 10.85 4.46
C LEU A 181 -23.60 10.95 3.52
N ALA A 182 -23.56 10.27 2.36
CA ALA A 182 -24.66 10.28 1.40
C ALA A 182 -25.96 9.69 1.99
N SER A 183 -25.84 8.60 2.76
CA SER A 183 -26.97 7.98 3.44
C SER A 183 -27.56 8.89 4.52
N GLY A 184 -26.70 9.49 5.35
CA GLY A 184 -27.11 10.46 6.37
C GLY A 184 -27.74 11.71 5.75
N TYR A 185 -27.18 12.21 4.66
CA TYR A 185 -27.69 13.38 3.95
C TYR A 185 -29.05 13.12 3.30
N ARG A 186 -29.29 11.92 2.74
CA ARG A 186 -30.61 11.50 2.26
C ARG A 186 -31.66 11.58 3.37
N ASP A 187 -31.31 11.15 4.58
CA ASP A 187 -32.26 10.97 5.67
C ASP A 187 -32.43 12.23 6.54
N ARG A 188 -31.37 13.03 6.72
CA ARG A 188 -31.30 14.16 7.66
C ARG A 188 -30.78 15.47 7.06
N GLY A 189 -30.50 15.50 5.76
CA GLY A 189 -30.01 16.69 5.06
C GLY A 189 -28.75 17.29 5.71
N MET A 190 -28.75 18.61 5.90
CA MET A 190 -27.62 19.35 6.45
C MET A 190 -27.16 18.87 7.83
N ALA A 191 -28.03 18.28 8.66
CA ALA A 191 -27.62 17.78 9.97
C ALA A 191 -26.53 16.68 9.85
N ALA A 192 -26.56 15.86 8.81
CA ALA A 192 -25.52 14.85 8.57
C ALA A 192 -24.19 15.47 8.10
N TYR A 193 -24.25 16.59 7.39
CA TYR A 193 -23.04 17.31 6.97
C TYR A 193 -22.43 18.10 8.13
N VAL A 194 -23.25 18.72 8.98
CA VAL A 194 -22.78 19.43 10.18
C VAL A 194 -22.08 18.47 11.15
N GLU A 195 -22.56 17.23 11.31
CA GLU A 195 -21.85 16.22 12.10
C GLU A 195 -20.44 15.90 11.56
N LEU A 196 -20.25 15.90 10.23
CA LEU A 196 -18.92 15.76 9.63
C LEU A 196 -18.05 16.97 9.97
N GLN A 197 -18.59 18.18 9.78
CA GLN A 197 -17.88 19.44 10.01
C GLN A 197 -17.49 19.63 11.49
N GLU A 198 -18.36 19.30 12.44
CA GLU A 198 -18.03 19.31 13.87
C GLU A 198 -16.92 18.30 14.19
N GLY A 199 -16.96 17.12 13.56
CA GLY A 199 -15.87 16.15 13.67
C GLY A 199 -14.53 16.66 13.11
N GLU A 200 -14.55 17.47 12.05
CA GLU A 200 -13.36 18.15 11.52
C GLU A 200 -12.81 19.16 12.53
N PHE A 201 -13.68 19.99 13.14
CA PHE A 201 -13.28 20.94 14.19
C PHE A 201 -12.68 20.24 15.43
N GLU A 202 -13.30 19.16 15.91
CA GLU A 202 -12.78 18.37 17.04
C GLU A 202 -11.39 17.77 16.73
N ALA A 203 -11.14 17.39 15.48
CA ALA A 203 -9.88 16.85 15.04
C ALA A 203 -8.74 17.89 14.92
N GLU A 204 -9.05 19.20 14.91
CA GLU A 204 -8.02 20.25 14.85
C GLU A 204 -7.07 20.20 16.04
N ALA A 205 -7.59 19.86 17.23
CA ALA A 205 -6.79 19.67 18.45
C ALA A 205 -5.75 18.53 18.33
N GLN A 206 -5.93 17.63 17.35
CA GLN A 206 -5.03 16.52 17.04
C GLN A 206 -4.13 16.81 15.81
N GLY A 207 -4.21 18.02 15.25
CA GLY A 207 -3.39 18.47 14.12
C GLY A 207 -4.08 18.38 12.75
N TYR A 208 -5.39 18.13 12.68
CA TYR A 208 -6.15 18.24 11.43
C TYR A 208 -6.26 19.72 11.00
N THR A 209 -6.14 20.00 9.69
CA THR A 209 -6.13 21.39 9.18
C THR A 209 -7.11 21.66 8.04
N ALA A 210 -7.71 20.61 7.47
CA ALA A 210 -8.46 20.72 6.22
C ALA A 210 -9.87 21.32 6.37
N THR A 211 -10.34 21.61 7.60
CA THR A 211 -11.54 22.43 7.83
C THR A 211 -11.42 23.79 7.12
N LYS A 212 -10.20 24.36 7.12
CA LYS A 212 -9.80 25.56 6.35
C LYS A 212 -9.32 25.17 4.96
N HIS A 213 -10.24 24.67 4.15
CA HIS A 213 -9.97 24.05 2.85
C HIS A 213 -9.38 25.02 1.82
N GLN A 214 -9.62 26.34 1.91
CA GLN A 214 -9.00 27.32 1.01
C GLN A 214 -7.50 27.40 1.29
N ARG A 215 -7.11 27.56 2.57
CA ARG A 215 -5.71 27.49 2.99
C ARG A 215 -5.08 26.15 2.61
N GLU A 216 -5.77 25.04 2.86
CA GLU A 216 -5.25 23.69 2.59
C GLU A 216 -4.94 23.46 1.10
N ALA A 217 -5.75 24.03 0.20
CA ALA A 217 -5.53 24.02 -1.23
C ALA A 217 -4.45 25.01 -1.73
N GLY A 218 -3.84 25.78 -0.83
CA GLY A 218 -2.75 26.69 -1.13
C GLY A 218 -3.18 28.12 -1.50
N THR A 219 -4.41 28.55 -1.20
CA THR A 219 -4.86 29.92 -1.53
C THR A 219 -3.93 31.00 -0.98
N SER A 220 -3.51 30.87 0.28
CA SER A 220 -2.53 31.79 0.89
C SER A 220 -1.17 31.79 0.19
N TYR A 221 -0.71 30.62 -0.27
CA TYR A 221 0.55 30.50 -1.02
C TYR A 221 0.50 31.26 -2.36
N PHE A 222 -0.62 31.17 -3.08
CA PHE A 222 -0.79 31.90 -4.34
C PHE A 222 -1.00 33.40 -4.13
N ASP A 223 -1.60 33.81 -3.00
CA ASP A 223 -1.66 35.23 -2.61
C ASP A 223 -0.25 35.81 -2.39
N GLU A 224 0.64 35.07 -1.72
CA GLU A 224 2.04 35.50 -1.53
C GLU A 224 2.82 35.62 -2.86
N ILE A 225 2.59 34.69 -3.80
CA ILE A 225 3.14 34.81 -5.16
C ILE A 225 2.64 36.09 -5.82
N LEU A 226 1.34 36.36 -5.75
CA LEU A 226 0.72 37.53 -6.36
C LEU A 226 1.28 38.83 -5.76
N LEU A 227 1.37 38.90 -4.42
CA LEU A 227 1.95 40.04 -3.72
C LEU A 227 3.43 40.24 -4.07
N THR A 228 4.20 39.15 -4.16
CA THR A 228 5.61 39.21 -4.56
C THR A 228 5.78 39.79 -5.97
N VAL A 229 4.99 39.33 -6.94
CA VAL A 229 5.07 39.80 -8.34
C VAL A 229 4.62 41.25 -8.48
N THR A 230 3.68 41.69 -7.64
CA THR A 230 3.10 43.04 -7.70
C THR A 230 3.78 44.05 -6.77
N GLY A 231 4.83 43.65 -6.04
CA GLY A 231 5.47 44.52 -5.05
C GLY A 231 4.58 44.87 -3.86
N GLY A 232 3.54 44.05 -3.59
CA GLY A 232 2.58 44.23 -2.51
C GLY A 232 1.29 44.98 -2.91
N ASP A 233 1.18 45.45 -4.16
CA ASP A 233 0.08 46.32 -4.59
C ASP A 233 -1.16 45.57 -5.12
N ALA A 234 -1.18 44.24 -5.06
CA ALA A 234 -2.30 43.44 -5.57
C ALA A 234 -3.61 43.69 -4.79
N ALA A 235 -4.65 44.15 -5.49
CA ALA A 235 -5.99 44.34 -4.92
C ALA A 235 -6.88 43.09 -5.00
N THR A 236 -6.37 41.98 -5.55
CA THR A 236 -7.14 40.76 -5.86
C THR A 236 -6.62 39.51 -5.15
N THR A 237 -6.01 39.67 -3.98
CA THR A 237 -5.71 38.53 -3.08
C THR A 237 -7.01 37.85 -2.66
N ALA A 238 -7.00 36.53 -2.56
CA ALA A 238 -8.20 35.71 -2.40
C ALA A 238 -8.59 35.45 -0.93
N LEU A 239 -7.61 35.31 -0.03
CA LEU A 239 -7.92 34.93 1.35
C LEU A 239 -8.50 36.09 2.16
N SER A 240 -7.99 37.31 1.93
CA SER A 240 -8.54 38.52 2.54
C SER A 240 -9.98 38.73 2.08
N GLY A 241 -10.90 38.86 3.03
CA GLY A 241 -12.34 39.00 2.75
C GLY A 241 -13.07 37.69 2.41
N SER A 242 -12.41 36.53 2.50
CA SER A 242 -13.06 35.23 2.32
C SER A 242 -13.95 34.85 3.51
N THR A 243 -14.92 33.95 3.28
CA THR A 243 -15.73 33.37 4.37
C THR A 243 -14.87 32.54 5.32
N GLU A 244 -13.80 31.90 4.83
CA GLU A 244 -12.84 31.19 5.67
C GLU A 244 -12.18 32.14 6.68
N ALA A 245 -11.67 33.29 6.22
CA ALA A 245 -11.08 34.30 7.10
C ALA A 245 -12.09 34.89 8.11
N ALA A 246 -13.37 34.94 7.75
CA ALA A 246 -14.41 35.52 8.60
C ALA A 246 -15.02 34.54 9.61
N GLN A 247 -15.17 33.26 9.27
CA GLN A 247 -16.00 32.31 10.03
C GLN A 247 -15.20 31.17 10.68
N PHE A 248 -13.91 31.02 10.35
CA PHE A 248 -13.07 29.91 10.83
C PHE A 248 -11.91 30.43 11.71
N THR A 249 -12.11 31.57 12.38
CA THR A 249 -11.17 32.09 13.39
C THR A 249 -11.54 31.59 14.78
N GLU A 250 -10.56 31.49 15.69
CA GLU A 250 -10.75 30.98 17.07
C GLU A 250 -11.65 31.86 17.95
N GLU A 251 -12.23 32.95 17.44
CA GLU A 251 -13.25 33.70 18.17
C GLU A 251 -14.52 32.85 18.24
N ALA A 252 -14.59 32.05 19.30
CA ALA A 252 -15.75 31.30 19.74
C ALA A 252 -17.01 32.14 19.53
N VAL A 253 -17.88 31.68 18.63
CA VAL A 253 -19.26 32.15 18.59
C VAL A 253 -19.90 31.68 19.89
N GLY A 254 -19.83 32.57 20.88
CA GLY A 254 -20.48 32.41 22.16
C GLY A 254 -21.96 32.14 21.97
N ALA A 255 -22.43 31.18 22.76
CA ALA A 255 -23.80 30.98 23.19
C ALA A 255 -24.76 32.14 22.84
N HIS A 256 -25.71 31.85 21.95
CA HIS A 256 -27.00 32.53 21.89
C HIS A 256 -28.13 31.50 21.93
#